data_AF-A0A3C0PH24-F1
#
_entry.id   AF-A0A3C0PH24-F1
#
_cell.length_a   1.000
_cell.length_b   1.000
_cell.length_c   1.000
_cell.angle_alpha   90.00
_cell.angle_beta   90.00
_cell.angle_gamma   90.00
#
_symmetry.space_group_name_H-M   'P 1'
#
loop_
_entity.id
_entity.type
_entity.pdbx_description
1 polymer ?
#
loop_
_entity_poly.entity_id
_entity_poly.type
_entity_poly.pdbx_seq_one_letter_code
_entity_poly.pdbx_strand_id
1 'polypeptide(L)'
;MKAVFEFIDYRKFLLHYYEERKRSTRYFSYRYFSKKVEINSPSFLKHVIDGKRNLTRPCIEKFCNALGLPPKEAVYFSHLVLFNQAKTAAEKQEHYATLRSLAGEIKESVIGSDQYDYFANWYTPVIRELICLYNFNDDFKKIAAAVSPSIHTSEASRAVRQLLKLKFVERISDGSYRETNTAITADGPVTSIAVRSFTQIMLDRSKAALDTVP
;
A
#
# COMPACT_ATOMS: atom_id res chain seq x y z
N MET A 1 8.35 -19.90 -10.26
CA MET A 1 7.15 -19.05 -10.22
C MET A 1 7.17 -18.24 -8.96
N LYS A 2 7.27 -16.91 -9.12
CA LYS A 2 7.07 -15.98 -8.02
C LYS A 2 5.62 -16.06 -7.56
N ALA A 3 5.39 -16.06 -6.25
CA ALA A 3 4.05 -16.11 -5.71
C ALA A 3 3.32 -14.79 -6.03
N VAL A 4 1.99 -14.82 -6.14
CA VAL A 4 1.20 -13.60 -6.37
C VAL A 4 1.43 -12.54 -5.28
N PHE A 5 1.78 -12.97 -4.06
CA PHE A 5 2.12 -12.12 -2.93
C PHE A 5 3.33 -11.19 -3.17
N GLU A 6 4.15 -11.48 -4.17
CA GLU A 6 5.31 -10.66 -4.55
C GLU A 6 4.95 -9.52 -5.52
N PHE A 7 3.67 -9.22 -5.72
CA PHE A 7 3.24 -8.21 -6.69
C PHE A 7 2.19 -7.28 -6.09
N ILE A 8 2.43 -5.97 -6.20
CA ILE A 8 1.45 -4.92 -5.89
C ILE A 8 0.67 -4.44 -7.13
N ASP A 9 1.00 -4.99 -8.29
CA ASP A 9 0.33 -4.75 -9.57
C ASP A 9 -0.03 -6.09 -10.22
N TYR A 10 -1.32 -6.38 -10.30
CA TYR A 10 -1.82 -7.63 -10.87
C TYR A 10 -1.40 -7.81 -12.34
N ARG A 11 -1.17 -6.72 -13.10
CA ARG A 11 -0.74 -6.81 -14.50
C ARG A 11 0.69 -7.30 -14.61
N LYS A 12 1.57 -6.83 -13.71
CA LYS A 12 2.95 -7.33 -13.62
C LYS A 12 2.97 -8.80 -13.25
N PHE A 13 2.11 -9.23 -12.33
CA PHE A 13 1.93 -10.64 -12.01
C PHE A 13 1.47 -11.45 -13.23
N LEU A 14 0.44 -10.99 -13.96
CA LEU A 14 -0.07 -11.67 -15.14
C LEU A 14 0.98 -11.76 -16.27
N LEU A 15 1.78 -10.70 -16.46
CA LEU A 15 2.90 -10.71 -17.40
C LEU A 15 3.95 -11.74 -16.99
N HIS A 16 4.37 -11.74 -15.74
CA HIS A 16 5.35 -12.70 -15.20
C HIS A 16 4.86 -14.14 -15.37
N TYR A 17 3.61 -14.43 -14.99
CA TYR A 17 2.99 -15.73 -15.20
C TYR A 17 2.97 -16.13 -16.68
N TYR A 18 2.59 -15.21 -17.56
CA TYR A 18 2.55 -15.48 -18.99
C TYR A 18 3.94 -15.84 -19.55
N GLU A 19 4.96 -15.06 -19.20
CA GLU A 19 6.34 -15.28 -19.66
C GLU A 19 6.91 -16.61 -19.16
N GLU A 20 6.70 -16.96 -17.89
CA GLU A 20 7.13 -18.26 -17.35
C GLU A 20 6.45 -19.43 -18.09
N ARG A 21 5.13 -19.37 -18.25
CA ARG A 21 4.37 -20.42 -18.96
C ARG A 21 4.75 -20.51 -20.43
N LYS A 22 5.06 -19.38 -21.07
CA LYS A 22 5.51 -19.35 -22.46
C LYS A 22 6.89 -20.00 -22.63
N ARG A 23 7.78 -19.84 -21.65
CA ARG A 23 9.09 -20.52 -21.64
C ARG A 23 8.96 -22.02 -21.39
N SER A 24 8.09 -22.44 -20.47
CA SER A 24 7.94 -23.86 -20.10
C SER A 24 7.07 -24.67 -21.07
N THR A 25 6.21 -24.01 -21.86
CA THR A 25 5.15 -24.70 -22.62
C THR A 25 5.00 -24.09 -24.02
N ARG A 26 5.47 -24.83 -25.04
CA ARG A 26 5.55 -24.37 -26.44
C ARG A 26 4.22 -23.88 -27.00
N TYR A 27 3.11 -24.55 -26.69
CA TYR A 27 1.76 -24.20 -27.17
C TYR A 27 1.10 -23.05 -26.40
N PHE A 28 1.68 -22.62 -25.26
CA PHE A 28 1.11 -21.54 -24.48
C PHE A 28 1.19 -20.23 -25.26
N SER A 29 0.07 -19.50 -25.31
CA SER A 29 -0.08 -18.25 -26.06
C SER A 29 -1.24 -17.45 -25.48
N TYR A 30 -1.35 -16.17 -25.83
CA TYR A 30 -2.49 -15.35 -25.43
C TYR A 30 -3.82 -15.99 -25.86
N ARG A 31 -3.89 -16.50 -27.09
CA ARG A 31 -5.07 -17.20 -27.61
C ARG A 31 -5.40 -18.46 -26.81
N TYR A 32 -4.38 -19.26 -26.47
CA TYR A 32 -4.56 -20.45 -25.64
C TYR A 32 -5.11 -20.07 -24.26
N PHE A 33 -4.53 -19.05 -23.61
CA PHE A 33 -5.00 -18.60 -22.31
C PHE A 33 -6.42 -18.07 -22.38
N SER A 34 -6.76 -17.21 -23.35
CA SER A 34 -8.14 -16.72 -23.55
C SER A 34 -9.14 -17.86 -23.71
N LYS A 35 -8.79 -18.93 -24.43
CA LYS A 35 -9.64 -20.12 -24.52
C LYS A 35 -9.78 -20.83 -23.17
N LYS A 36 -8.69 -20.91 -22.38
CA LYS A 36 -8.69 -21.51 -21.03
C LYS A 36 -9.57 -20.74 -20.03
N VAL A 37 -9.63 -19.41 -20.11
CA VAL A 37 -10.56 -18.58 -19.31
C VAL A 37 -11.94 -18.41 -19.97
N GLU A 38 -12.24 -19.13 -21.04
CA GLU A 38 -13.52 -19.04 -21.77
C GLU A 38 -13.88 -17.61 -22.22
N ILE A 39 -12.89 -16.89 -22.73
CA ILE A 39 -13.04 -15.53 -23.25
C ILE A 39 -12.87 -15.54 -24.77
N ASN A 40 -13.91 -15.07 -25.48
CA ASN A 40 -13.97 -15.06 -26.94
C ASN A 40 -13.03 -14.04 -27.63
N SER A 41 -12.11 -13.43 -26.88
CA SER A 41 -11.13 -12.46 -27.39
C SER A 41 -9.70 -13.01 -27.23
N PRO A 42 -9.03 -13.44 -28.32
CA PRO A 42 -7.68 -14.01 -28.28
C PRO A 42 -6.60 -13.09 -27.72
N SER A 43 -6.84 -11.77 -27.77
CA SER A 43 -5.92 -10.74 -27.28
C SER A 43 -6.29 -10.23 -25.88
N PHE A 44 -7.32 -10.78 -25.23
CA PHE A 44 -7.83 -10.26 -23.96
C PHE A 44 -6.77 -10.18 -22.87
N LEU A 45 -6.03 -11.28 -22.61
CA LEU A 45 -4.97 -11.29 -21.61
C LEU A 45 -3.89 -10.23 -21.94
N LYS A 46 -3.50 -10.11 -23.22
CA LYS A 46 -2.54 -9.08 -23.65
C LYS A 46 -3.07 -7.67 -23.38
N HIS A 47 -4.34 -7.40 -23.70
CA HIS A 47 -4.95 -6.10 -23.42
C HIS A 47 -5.04 -5.79 -21.92
N VAL A 48 -5.27 -6.80 -21.08
CA VAL A 48 -5.24 -6.64 -19.62
C VAL A 48 -3.84 -6.28 -19.14
N ILE A 49 -2.82 -7.03 -19.59
CA ILE A 49 -1.41 -6.78 -19.27
C ILE A 49 -0.97 -5.38 -19.74
N ASP A 50 -1.31 -5.01 -20.98
CA ASP A 50 -0.98 -3.71 -21.58
C ASP A 50 -1.78 -2.54 -20.97
N GLY A 51 -2.66 -2.78 -19.98
CA GLY A 51 -3.48 -1.73 -19.36
C GLY A 51 -4.68 -1.25 -20.17
N LYS A 52 -4.91 -1.83 -21.36
CA LYS A 52 -6.01 -1.46 -22.27
C LYS A 52 -7.38 -2.00 -21.85
N ARG A 53 -7.41 -2.99 -20.95
CA ARG A 53 -8.64 -3.55 -20.35
C ARG A 53 -8.47 -3.81 -18.86
N ASN A 54 -9.59 -3.74 -18.15
CA ASN A 54 -9.73 -4.13 -16.75
C ASN A 54 -10.46 -5.47 -16.65
N LEU A 55 -10.27 -6.18 -15.53
CA LEU A 55 -10.99 -7.40 -15.20
C LEU A 55 -12.28 -7.06 -14.45
N THR A 56 -13.39 -7.62 -14.89
CA THR A 56 -14.67 -7.57 -14.14
C THR A 56 -14.66 -8.63 -13.04
N ARG A 57 -15.51 -8.49 -12.02
CA ARG A 57 -15.61 -9.47 -10.91
C ARG A 57 -15.78 -10.92 -11.39
N PRO A 58 -16.70 -11.24 -12.34
CA PRO A 58 -16.81 -12.60 -12.87
C PRO A 58 -15.55 -13.06 -13.60
N CYS A 59 -14.82 -12.13 -14.23
CA CYS A 59 -13.58 -12.44 -14.94
C CYS A 59 -12.44 -12.75 -13.98
N ILE A 60 -12.40 -12.11 -12.80
CA ILE A 60 -11.40 -12.39 -11.76
C ILE A 60 -11.47 -13.86 -11.33
N GLU A 61 -12.67 -14.38 -11.07
CA GLU A 61 -12.86 -15.79 -10.67
C GLU A 61 -12.38 -16.76 -11.76
N LYS A 62 -12.75 -16.49 -13.02
CA LYS A 62 -12.25 -17.27 -14.17
C LYS A 62 -10.73 -17.25 -14.26
N PHE A 63 -10.11 -16.09 -14.00
CA PHE A 63 -8.66 -15.97 -13.97
C PHE A 63 -8.04 -16.77 -12.83
N CYS A 64 -8.55 -16.69 -11.59
CA CYS A 64 -8.08 -17.50 -10.47
C CYS A 64 -8.05 -19.00 -10.81
N ASN A 65 -9.14 -19.51 -11.39
CA ASN A 65 -9.27 -20.90 -11.80
C ASN A 65 -8.28 -21.27 -12.92
N ALA A 66 -8.16 -20.42 -13.94
CA ALA A 66 -7.25 -20.69 -15.07
C ALA A 66 -5.77 -20.53 -14.74
N LEU A 67 -5.45 -19.69 -13.77
CA LEU A 67 -4.10 -19.55 -13.20
C LEU A 67 -3.76 -20.75 -12.28
N GLY A 68 -4.79 -21.43 -11.75
CA GLY A 68 -4.62 -22.54 -10.81
C GLY A 68 -4.15 -22.07 -9.44
N LEU A 69 -4.62 -20.89 -9.01
CA LEU A 69 -4.21 -20.30 -7.73
C LEU A 69 -4.81 -21.10 -6.56
N PRO A 70 -4.01 -21.45 -5.54
CA PRO A 70 -4.51 -21.94 -4.27
C PRO A 70 -5.51 -20.96 -3.63
N PRO A 71 -6.41 -21.41 -2.72
CA PRO A 71 -7.44 -20.54 -2.15
C PRO A 71 -6.93 -19.21 -1.59
N LYS A 72 -5.83 -19.22 -0.84
CA LYS A 72 -5.23 -18.01 -0.27
C LYS A 72 -4.72 -17.04 -1.35
N GLU A 73 -4.08 -17.57 -2.40
CA GLU A 73 -3.58 -16.78 -3.53
C GLU A 73 -4.71 -16.23 -4.40
N ALA A 74 -5.80 -17.00 -4.57
CA ALA A 74 -6.98 -16.55 -5.31
C ALA A 74 -7.66 -15.36 -4.61
N VAL A 75 -7.78 -15.39 -3.28
CA VAL A 75 -8.29 -14.25 -2.50
C VAL A 75 -7.35 -13.05 -2.66
N TYR A 76 -6.04 -13.25 -2.52
CA TYR A 76 -5.07 -12.17 -2.71
C TYR A 76 -5.13 -11.56 -4.11
N PHE A 77 -5.11 -12.39 -5.17
CA PHE A 77 -5.21 -11.93 -6.55
C PHE A 77 -6.50 -11.12 -6.77
N SER A 78 -7.62 -11.57 -6.21
CA SER A 78 -8.90 -10.87 -6.32
C SER A 78 -8.81 -9.48 -5.70
N HIS A 79 -8.29 -9.38 -4.47
CA HIS A 79 -8.06 -8.10 -3.81
C HIS A 79 -7.02 -7.24 -4.53
N LEU A 80 -6.03 -7.86 -5.18
CA LEU A 80 -4.98 -7.14 -5.91
C LEU A 80 -5.57 -6.46 -7.14
N VAL A 81 -6.38 -7.18 -7.90
CA VAL A 81 -7.11 -6.62 -9.04
C VAL A 81 -8.03 -5.47 -8.60
N LEU A 82 -8.81 -5.68 -7.53
CA LEU A 82 -9.71 -4.65 -7.03
C LEU A 82 -8.95 -3.43 -6.50
N PHE A 83 -7.85 -3.63 -5.77
CA PHE A 83 -6.93 -2.58 -5.35
C PHE A 83 -6.39 -1.78 -6.53
N ASN A 84 -5.94 -2.44 -7.60
CA ASN A 84 -5.40 -1.75 -8.77
C ASN A 84 -6.48 -1.06 -9.63
N GLN A 85 -7.75 -1.41 -9.48
CA GLN A 85 -8.88 -0.84 -10.25
C GLN A 85 -9.80 0.08 -9.45
N ALA A 86 -9.58 0.23 -8.14
CA ALA A 86 -10.36 1.07 -7.25
C ALA A 86 -10.35 2.54 -7.71
N LYS A 87 -11.51 3.20 -7.61
CA LYS A 87 -11.67 4.60 -8.05
C LYS A 87 -11.50 5.59 -6.91
N THR A 88 -11.82 5.16 -5.69
CA THR A 88 -11.75 6.01 -4.50
C THR A 88 -10.58 5.59 -3.60
N ALA A 89 -10.08 6.53 -2.81
CA ALA A 89 -9.06 6.24 -1.81
C ALA A 89 -9.58 5.24 -0.76
N ALA A 90 -10.86 5.33 -0.38
CA ALA A 90 -11.49 4.44 0.59
C ALA A 90 -11.56 2.98 0.10
N GLU A 91 -12.04 2.74 -1.13
CA GLU A 91 -12.05 1.39 -1.74
C GLU A 91 -10.64 0.81 -1.84
N LYS A 92 -9.69 1.65 -2.26
CA LYS A 92 -8.30 1.22 -2.44
C LYS A 92 -7.63 0.88 -1.10
N GLN A 93 -7.91 1.66 -0.07
CA GLN A 93 -7.49 1.44 1.31
C GLN A 93 -8.01 0.11 1.86
N GLU A 94 -9.31 -0.17 1.68
CA GLU A 94 -9.95 -1.41 2.11
C GLU A 94 -9.24 -2.64 1.51
N HIS A 95 -9.05 -2.65 0.19
CA HIS A 95 -8.39 -3.77 -0.47
C HIS A 95 -6.91 -3.90 -0.09
N TYR A 96 -6.21 -2.77 0.12
CA TYR A 96 -4.82 -2.79 0.56
C TYR A 96 -4.65 -3.41 1.97
N ALA A 97 -5.56 -3.10 2.90
CA ALA A 97 -5.55 -3.71 4.22
C ALA A 97 -5.67 -5.25 4.15
N THR A 98 -6.54 -5.76 3.29
CA THR A 98 -6.68 -7.20 3.05
C THR A 98 -5.44 -7.80 2.36
N LEU A 99 -4.84 -7.10 1.41
CA LEU A 99 -3.58 -7.56 0.78
C LEU A 99 -2.48 -7.73 1.83
N ARG A 100 -2.33 -6.75 2.73
CA ARG A 100 -1.34 -6.79 3.80
C ARG A 100 -1.57 -7.95 4.77
N SER A 101 -2.81 -8.21 5.17
CA SER A 101 -3.12 -9.31 6.09
C SER A 101 -2.86 -10.69 5.47
N LEU A 102 -3.07 -10.83 4.15
CA LEU A 102 -2.84 -12.08 3.43
C LEU A 102 -1.37 -12.34 3.11
N ALA A 103 -0.59 -11.30 2.81
CA ALA A 103 0.83 -11.40 2.48
C ALA A 103 1.70 -11.88 3.67
N GLY A 104 1.28 -11.64 4.92
CA GLY A 104 2.07 -12.02 6.10
C GLY A 104 3.42 -11.30 6.17
N GLU A 105 4.47 -11.99 6.66
CA GLU A 105 5.85 -11.47 6.78
C GLU A 105 6.60 -11.32 5.43
N ILE A 106 5.93 -11.55 4.29
CA ILE A 106 6.57 -11.49 2.96
C ILE A 106 6.91 -10.03 2.64
N LYS A 107 8.23 -9.78 2.49
CA LYS A 107 8.91 -8.54 2.06
C LYS A 107 8.02 -7.31 1.92
N GLU A 108 7.86 -6.59 3.04
CA GLU A 108 7.33 -5.20 3.12
C GLU A 108 7.86 -4.31 1.98
N SER A 109 9.11 -4.53 1.54
CA SER A 109 9.75 -3.82 0.42
C SER A 109 9.01 -3.88 -0.93
N VAL A 110 8.19 -4.90 -1.17
CA VAL A 110 7.41 -5.05 -2.42
C VAL A 110 6.11 -4.24 -2.38
N ILE A 111 5.59 -3.98 -1.19
CA ILE A 111 4.25 -3.45 -0.95
C ILE A 111 4.25 -1.91 -0.79
N GLY A 112 5.41 -1.26 -0.89
CA GLY A 112 5.52 0.19 -0.69
C GLY A 112 5.01 0.62 0.69
N SER A 113 5.11 -0.28 1.68
CA SER A 113 4.51 -0.16 3.02
C SER A 113 5.04 1.03 3.79
N ASP A 114 6.29 1.41 3.56
CA ASP A 114 6.99 2.35 4.42
C ASP A 114 6.39 3.76 4.36
N GLN A 115 6.18 4.25 3.14
CA GLN A 115 5.57 5.55 2.90
C GLN A 115 4.06 5.52 3.17
N TYR A 116 3.40 4.40 2.86
CA TYR A 116 2.02 4.20 3.21
C TYR A 116 1.80 4.30 4.72
N ASP A 117 2.59 3.55 5.50
CA ASP A 117 2.52 3.51 6.95
C ASP A 117 2.78 4.90 7.53
N TYR A 118 3.74 5.64 6.96
CA TYR A 118 4.01 7.02 7.34
C TYR A 118 2.79 7.94 7.20
N PHE A 119 2.02 7.81 6.12
CA PHE A 119 0.81 8.62 5.87
C PHE A 119 -0.49 7.97 6.39
N ALA A 120 -0.44 6.73 6.88
CA ALA A 120 -1.63 5.98 7.30
C ALA A 120 -2.32 6.61 8.52
N ASN A 121 -1.54 7.20 9.42
CA ASN A 121 -2.05 7.97 10.55
C ASN A 121 -1.67 9.44 10.37
N TRP A 122 -2.65 10.33 10.45
CA TRP A 122 -2.43 11.78 10.27
C TRP A 122 -1.42 12.39 11.25
N TYR A 123 -1.30 11.79 12.44
CA TYR A 123 -0.37 12.28 13.46
C TYR A 123 1.07 11.84 13.21
N THR A 124 1.34 10.82 12.38
CA THR A 124 2.70 10.33 12.19
C THR A 124 3.60 11.39 11.53
N PRO A 125 3.18 12.11 10.46
CA PRO A 125 3.94 13.24 9.94
C PRO A 125 4.08 14.39 10.95
N VAL A 126 3.03 14.70 11.73
CA VAL A 126 3.08 15.77 12.76
C VAL A 126 4.10 15.43 13.85
N ILE A 127 4.13 14.18 14.30
CA ILE A 127 5.06 13.71 15.33
C ILE A 127 6.50 13.75 14.83
N ARG A 128 6.75 13.43 13.55
CA ARG A 128 8.10 13.52 12.94
C ARG A 128 8.69 14.92 13.15
N GLU A 129 7.90 15.95 12.86
CA GLU A 129 8.33 17.34 13.04
C GLU A 129 8.49 17.68 14.54
N LEU A 130 7.49 17.34 15.36
CA LEU A 130 7.49 17.69 16.80
C LEU A 130 8.70 17.12 17.56
N ILE A 131 9.07 15.85 17.33
CA ILE A 131 10.18 15.22 18.03
C ILE A 131 11.55 15.73 17.59
N CYS A 132 11.65 16.31 16.39
CA CYS A 132 12.88 16.93 15.89
C CYS A 132 13.01 18.39 16.34
N LEU A 133 11.90 19.05 16.69
CA LEU A 133 11.89 20.43 17.19
C LEU A 133 12.13 20.52 18.70
N TYR A 134 11.71 19.52 19.48
CA TYR A 134 11.78 19.55 20.94
C TYR A 134 12.29 18.24 21.54
N ASN A 135 13.28 18.32 22.43
CA ASN A 135 13.70 17.18 23.23
C ASN A 135 12.70 16.89 24.35
N PHE A 136 11.90 15.85 24.16
CA PHE A 136 10.88 15.42 25.10
C PHE A 136 11.33 14.34 26.09
N ASN A 137 12.61 13.93 26.07
CA ASN A 137 13.19 12.91 26.95
C ASN A 137 12.40 11.59 26.98
N ASP A 138 11.91 11.14 25.81
CA ASP A 138 11.07 9.94 25.65
C ASP A 138 9.73 9.95 26.45
N ASP A 139 9.31 11.10 26.96
CA ASP A 139 7.99 11.28 27.58
C ASP A 139 6.88 11.42 26.53
N PHE A 140 6.36 10.28 26.08
CA PHE A 140 5.30 10.23 25.08
C PHE A 140 3.99 10.93 25.51
N LYS A 141 3.78 11.20 26.80
CA LYS A 141 2.60 11.96 27.25
C LYS A 141 2.71 13.42 26.81
N LYS A 142 3.91 14.00 26.87
CA LYS A 142 4.17 15.37 26.41
C LYS A 142 3.91 15.52 24.92
N ILE A 143 4.42 14.59 24.11
CA ILE A 143 4.20 14.61 22.65
C ILE A 143 2.72 14.42 22.32
N ALA A 144 2.04 13.47 22.98
CA ALA A 144 0.63 13.22 22.75
C ALA A 144 -0.27 14.43 23.05
N ALA A 145 0.07 15.19 24.11
CA ALA A 145 -0.63 16.41 24.49
C ALA A 145 -0.25 17.64 23.64
N ALA A 146 0.95 17.66 23.05
CA ALA A 146 1.40 18.75 22.19
C ALA A 146 0.78 18.72 20.79
N VAL A 147 0.25 17.57 20.36
CA VAL A 147 -0.51 17.45 19.11
C VAL A 147 -1.92 18.01 19.32
N SER A 148 -2.45 18.75 18.34
CA SER A 148 -3.83 19.24 18.33
C SER A 148 -4.63 18.62 17.17
N PRO A 149 -5.78 17.96 17.43
CA PRO A 149 -6.27 17.55 18.76
C PRO A 149 -5.34 16.52 19.40
N SER A 150 -5.35 16.46 20.73
CA SER A 150 -4.50 15.53 21.48
C SER A 150 -4.79 14.07 21.10
N ILE A 151 -3.73 13.27 21.01
CA ILE A 151 -3.80 11.84 20.70
C ILE A 151 -3.53 10.99 21.95
N HIS A 152 -3.69 9.67 21.86
CA HIS A 152 -3.29 8.80 22.97
C HIS A 152 -1.76 8.65 23.06
N THR A 153 -1.25 8.49 24.28
CA THR A 153 0.19 8.22 24.54
C THR A 153 0.69 6.99 23.79
N SER A 154 -0.14 5.96 23.66
CA SER A 154 0.17 4.74 22.90
C SER A 154 0.33 5.02 21.40
N GLU A 155 -0.43 5.96 20.85
CA GLU A 155 -0.33 6.39 19.46
C GLU A 155 0.96 7.16 19.21
N ALA A 156 1.32 8.08 20.11
CA ALA A 156 2.58 8.80 20.05
C ALA A 156 3.78 7.84 20.08
N SER A 157 3.80 6.91 21.04
CA SER A 157 4.85 5.88 21.13
C SER A 157 4.91 4.98 19.90
N ARG A 158 3.77 4.59 19.34
CA ARG A 158 3.70 3.79 18.11
C ARG A 158 4.26 4.55 16.92
N ALA A 159 3.89 5.82 16.75
CA ALA A 159 4.37 6.66 15.64
C ALA A 159 5.89 6.84 15.69
N VAL A 160 6.47 7.16 16.86
CA VAL A 160 7.93 7.32 16.99
C VAL A 160 8.67 6.02 16.66
N ARG A 161 8.21 4.88 17.19
CA ARG A 161 8.79 3.56 16.84
C ARG A 161 8.72 3.28 15.35
N GLN A 162 7.62 3.66 14.71
CA GLN A 162 7.44 3.50 13.28
C GLN A 162 8.42 4.39 12.50
N LEU A 163 8.55 5.67 12.85
CA LEU A 163 9.50 6.59 12.21
C LEU A 163 10.94 6.10 12.29
N LEU A 164 11.34 5.50 13.42
CA LEU A 164 12.64 4.85 13.59
C LEU A 164 12.78 3.61 12.70
N LYS A 165 11.77 2.74 12.64
CA LYS A 165 11.75 1.56 11.75
C LYS A 165 11.90 1.97 10.28
N LEU A 166 11.20 3.02 9.88
CA LEU A 166 11.22 3.59 8.52
C LEU A 166 12.50 4.39 8.22
N LYS A 167 13.36 4.59 9.22
CA LYS A 167 14.56 5.44 9.15
C LYS A 167 14.26 6.87 8.73
N PHE A 168 13.07 7.39 9.01
CA PHE A 168 12.71 8.79 8.73
C PHE A 168 13.22 9.74 9.81
N VAL A 169 13.48 9.19 11.00
CA VAL A 169 14.19 9.85 12.08
C VAL A 169 15.24 8.90 12.65
N GLU A 170 16.26 9.46 13.27
CA GLU A 170 17.26 8.73 14.03
C GLU A 170 17.48 9.38 15.39
N ARG A 171 17.91 8.57 16.36
CA ARG A 171 18.28 9.08 17.69
C ARG A 171 19.73 9.54 17.66
N ILE A 172 19.99 10.73 18.19
CA ILE A 172 21.33 11.29 18.30
C ILE A 172 21.89 11.17 19.73
N SER A 173 23.18 11.43 19.90
CA SER A 173 23.94 11.10 21.11
C SER A 173 23.45 11.78 22.39
N ASP A 174 22.79 12.93 22.28
CA ASP A 174 22.20 13.67 23.41
C ASP A 174 20.81 13.13 23.83
N GLY A 175 20.34 12.06 23.17
CA GLY A 175 19.06 11.43 23.44
C GLY A 175 17.89 11.99 22.63
N SER A 176 18.08 13.09 21.89
CA SER A 176 17.07 13.71 21.03
C SER A 176 16.99 13.05 19.65
N TYR A 177 16.09 13.54 18.80
CA TYR A 177 15.79 12.98 17.48
C TYR A 177 16.12 13.97 16.37
N ARG A 178 16.60 13.45 15.23
CA ARG A 178 16.83 14.24 14.01
C ARG A 178 16.20 13.54 12.81
N GLU A 179 15.75 14.33 11.85
CA GLU A 179 15.34 13.81 10.54
C GLU A 179 16.52 13.22 9.78
N THR A 180 16.25 12.18 9.00
CA THR A 180 17.21 11.70 8.00
C THR A 180 16.93 12.37 6.66
N ASN A 181 17.96 12.52 5.81
CA ASN A 181 17.84 13.03 4.42
C ASN A 181 17.11 12.05 3.47
N THR A 182 16.24 11.19 3.98
CA THR A 182 15.42 10.30 3.17
C THR A 182 14.34 11.15 2.52
N ALA A 183 14.57 11.58 1.27
CA ALA A 183 13.56 12.24 0.49
C ALA A 183 12.30 11.35 0.47
N ILE A 184 11.19 11.86 1.02
CA ILE A 184 9.91 11.14 1.00
C ILE A 184 9.36 11.27 -0.41
N THR A 185 9.82 10.39 -1.31
CA THR A 185 9.34 10.38 -2.69
C THR A 185 7.99 9.67 -2.71
N ALA A 186 6.91 10.38 -3.03
CA ALA A 186 5.56 9.81 -3.09
C ALA A 186 5.32 8.99 -4.38
N ASP A 187 6.24 8.08 -4.68
CA ASP A 187 6.32 7.41 -5.96
C ASP A 187 5.71 6.02 -5.87
N GLY A 188 4.42 5.94 -6.15
CA GLY A 188 3.75 4.65 -6.26
C GLY A 188 2.24 4.73 -6.06
N PRO A 189 1.50 3.74 -6.60
CA PRO A 189 0.05 3.70 -6.49
C PRO A 189 -0.45 3.55 -5.05
N VAL A 190 0.38 3.02 -4.13
CA VAL A 190 0.08 2.90 -2.70
C VAL A 190 0.30 4.23 -2.00
N THR A 191 1.48 4.83 -2.15
CA THR A 191 1.83 6.11 -1.50
C THR A 191 0.92 7.25 -1.91
N SER A 192 0.53 7.33 -3.18
CA SER A 192 -0.42 8.34 -3.67
C SER A 192 -1.77 8.30 -2.93
N ILE A 193 -2.23 7.13 -2.48
CA ILE A 193 -3.46 6.99 -1.69
C ILE A 193 -3.25 7.55 -0.30
N ALA A 194 -2.17 7.11 0.36
CA ALA A 194 -1.90 7.47 1.73
C ALA A 194 -1.72 8.98 1.82
N VAL A 195 -1.02 9.60 0.87
CA VAL A 195 -0.92 11.06 0.72
C VAL A 195 -2.29 11.70 0.52
N ARG A 196 -3.13 11.23 -0.42
CA ARG A 196 -4.47 11.81 -0.62
C ARG A 196 -5.38 11.69 0.60
N SER A 197 -5.38 10.53 1.25
CA SER A 197 -6.14 10.28 2.48
C SER A 197 -5.66 11.19 3.60
N PHE A 198 -4.33 11.29 3.78
CA PHE A 198 -3.71 12.22 4.70
C PHE A 198 -4.13 13.67 4.40
N THR A 199 -4.02 14.12 3.16
CA THR A 199 -4.42 15.46 2.74
C THR A 199 -5.90 15.73 3.04
N GLN A 200 -6.80 14.80 2.75
CA GLN A 200 -8.22 14.95 3.06
C GLN A 200 -8.44 15.14 4.57
N ILE A 201 -7.82 14.28 5.39
CA ILE A 201 -7.91 14.38 6.85
C ILE A 201 -7.34 15.71 7.36
N MET A 202 -6.24 16.18 6.77
CA MET A 202 -5.65 17.47 7.13
C MET A 202 -6.54 18.65 6.73
N LEU A 203 -7.23 18.59 5.58
CA LEU A 203 -8.21 19.61 5.20
C LEU A 203 -9.37 19.68 6.19
N ASP A 204 -9.92 18.53 6.59
CA ASP A 204 -11.01 18.47 7.56
C ASP A 204 -10.57 19.01 8.92
N ARG A 205 -9.34 18.69 9.35
CA ARG A 205 -8.74 19.24 10.56
C ARG A 205 -8.51 20.75 10.48
N SER A 206 -7.94 21.24 9.38
CA SER A 206 -7.75 22.67 9.15
C SER A 206 -9.08 23.42 9.17
N LYS A 207 -10.14 22.83 8.62
CA LYS A 207 -11.49 23.39 8.71
C LYS A 207 -11.98 23.47 10.16
N ALA A 208 -11.85 22.38 10.93
CA ALA A 208 -12.22 22.36 12.35
C ALA A 208 -11.39 23.33 13.21
N ALA A 209 -10.13 23.57 12.82
CA ALA A 209 -9.24 24.49 13.51
C ALA A 209 -9.76 25.94 13.48
N LEU A 210 -10.51 26.34 12.44
CA LEU A 210 -11.13 27.67 12.36
C LEU A 210 -12.05 27.97 13.55
N ASP A 211 -12.68 26.95 14.13
CA ASP A 211 -13.62 27.09 15.25
C ASP A 211 -12.99 26.73 16.60
N THR A 212 -11.85 26.03 16.60
CA THR A 212 -11.27 25.40 17.81
C THR A 212 -9.90 25.95 18.21
N VAL A 213 -9.21 26.63 17.29
CA VAL A 213 -7.94 27.33 17.56
C VAL A 213 -8.26 28.83 17.67
N PRO A 214 -7.87 29.49 18.78
CA PRO A 214 -8.10 30.92 19.01
C PRO A 214 -7.47 31.83 17.96
#